data_AF-A0A956XRT5-F1
#
_entry.id   AF-A0A956XRT5-F1
#
_cell.length_a   1.000
_cell.length_b   1.000
_cell.length_c   1.000
_cell.angle_alpha   90.00
_cell.angle_beta   90.00
_cell.angle_gamma   90.00
#
_symmetry.space_group_name_H-M   'P 1'
#
loop_
_entity.id
_entity.type
_entity.pdbx_description
1 polymer ?
#
loop_
_entity_poly.entity_id
_entity_poly.type
_entity_poly.pdbx_seq_one_letter_code
_entity_poly.pdbx_strand_id
1 'polypeptide(L)' 'GKVVKVRTMIMPAKRGRRGRKMFIRHRAWKKAVVTLEAGEQLELFNV' A
#
# COMPACT_ATOMS: atom_id res chain seq x y z
N GLY A 1 -18.04 6.13 4.32
CA GLY A 1 -17.41 6.97 3.29
C GLY A 1 -17.72 6.43 1.91
N LYS A 2 -18.23 7.26 1.01
CA LYS A 2 -18.51 6.89 -0.37
C LYS A 2 -17.22 6.97 -1.20
N VAL A 3 -16.89 5.88 -1.91
CA VAL A 3 -15.69 5.81 -2.76
C VAL A 3 -16.03 6.27 -4.17
N VAL A 4 -15.28 7.26 -4.68
CA VAL A 4 -15.45 7.82 -6.02
C VAL A 4 -14.57 7.09 -7.03
N LYS A 5 -13.34 6.73 -6.64
CA LYS A 5 -12.37 6.10 -7.55
C LYS A 5 -11.37 5.26 -6.80
N VAL A 6 -10.91 4.18 -7.44
CA VAL A 6 -9.80 3.38 -6.96
C VAL A 6 -8.75 3.23 -8.06
N ARG A 7 -7.50 3.55 -7.74
CA ARG A 7 -6.35 3.26 -8.60
C ARG A 7 -5.51 2.20 -7.91
N THR A 8 -5.13 1.16 -8.63
CA THR A 8 -4.36 0.05 -8.06
C THR A 8 -3.01 -0.11 -8.74
N MET A 9 -2.06 -0.65 -7.99
CA MET A 9 -0.72 -0.98 -8.48
C MET A 9 -0.25 -2.28 -7.82
N ILE A 10 0.49 -3.10 -8.58
CA ILE A 10 1.18 -4.27 -8.03
C ILE A 10 2.57 -3.81 -7.61
N MET A 11 2.80 -3.72 -6.31
CA MET A 11 4.10 -3.34 -5.75
C MET A 11 5.00 -4.57 -5.69
N PRO A 12 6.22 -4.49 -6.23
CA PRO A 12 7.15 -5.61 -6.19
C PRO A 12 7.56 -5.93 -4.75
N ALA A 13 8.02 -7.16 -4.53
CA ALA A 13 8.52 -7.60 -3.24
C ALA A 13 9.65 -6.70 -2.74
N LYS A 14 9.62 -6.32 -1.46
CA LYS A 14 10.71 -5.58 -0.83
C LYS A 14 11.87 -6.55 -0.64
N ARG A 15 12.96 -6.33 -1.39
CA ARG A 15 14.15 -7.17 -1.35
C ARG A 15 15.21 -6.60 -0.39
N GLY A 16 16.07 -7.46 0.11
CA GLY A 16 17.25 -7.13 0.89
C GLY A 16 18.43 -7.97 0.41
N ARG A 17 19.64 -7.56 0.81
CA ARG A 17 20.87 -8.31 0.56
C ARG A 17 21.60 -8.53 1.87
N ARG A 18 22.01 -9.76 2.16
CA ARG A 18 22.88 -10.12 3.29
C ARG A 18 24.13 -10.80 2.72
N GLY A 19 25.27 -10.11 2.78
CA GLY A 19 26.48 -10.55 2.08
C GLY A 19 26.24 -10.71 0.58
N ARG A 20 26.48 -11.91 0.05
CA ARG A 20 26.22 -12.26 -1.36
C ARG A 20 24.80 -12.79 -1.62
N LYS A 21 23.98 -13.00 -0.57
CA LYS A 21 22.65 -13.59 -0.69
C LYS A 21 21.56 -12.53 -0.79
N MET A 22 20.74 -12.62 -1.82
CA MET A 22 19.49 -11.84 -1.94
C MET A 22 18.36 -12.57 -1.21
N PHE A 23 17.49 -11.81 -0.54
CA PHE A 23 16.31 -12.35 0.13
C PHE A 23 15.12 -11.39 0.06
N ILE A 24 13.92 -11.94 0.23
CA ILE A 24 12.67 -11.17 0.27
C ILE A 24 12.38 -10.79 1.73
N ARG A 25 12.25 -9.49 1.99
CA ARG A 25 11.84 -8.95 3.30
C ARG A 25 10.32 -8.91 3.43
N HIS A 26 9.65 -8.45 2.38
CA HIS A 26 8.18 -8.45 2.30
C HIS A 26 7.76 -8.91 0.92
N ARG A 27 6.70 -9.70 0.86
CA ARG A 27 6.11 -10.18 -0.39
C ARG A 27 5.65 -9.02 -1.27
N ALA A 28 5.50 -9.29 -2.56
CA ALA A 28 4.79 -8.38 -3.44
C ALA A 28 3.37 -8.18 -2.91
N TRP A 29 2.84 -6.97 -3.06
CA TRP A 29 1.54 -6.61 -2.50
C TRP A 29 0.80 -5.69 -3.46
N LYS A 30 -0.53 -5.70 -3.40
CA LYS A 30 -1.35 -4.78 -4.19
C LYS A 30 -1.60 -3.53 -3.37
N LYS A 31 -1.18 -2.37 -3.90
CA LYS A 31 -1.50 -1.06 -3.32
C LYS A 31 -2.75 -0.49 -3.98
N ALA A 32 -3.63 0.09 -3.18
CA ALA A 32 -4.76 0.88 -3.67
C ALA A 32 -4.61 2.34 -3.21
N VAL A 33 -4.84 3.27 -4.13
CA VAL A 33 -5.08 4.68 -3.84
C VAL A 33 -6.57 4.91 -4.04
N VAL A 34 -7.27 5.18 -2.94
CA VAL A 34 -8.73 5.31 -2.91
C VAL A 34 -9.07 6.79 -2.79
N THR A 35 -9.92 7.28 -3.68
CA THR A 35 -10.46 8.64 -3.67
C THR A 35 -11.86 8.59 -3.07
N LEU A 36 -12.04 9.32 -1.97
CA LEU A 36 -13.33 9.50 -1.30
C LEU A 36 -14.07 10.71 -1.90
N GLU A 37 -15.35 10.83 -1.55
CA GLU A 37 -16.14 12.02 -1.87
C GLU A 37 -15.57 13.27 -1.16
N ALA A 38 -15.77 14.44 -1.76
CA ALA A 38 -15.24 15.68 -1.23
C ALA A 38 -15.84 15.99 0.15
N GLY A 39 -14.99 16.36 1.11
CA GLY A 39 -15.40 16.64 2.49
C GLY A 39 -15.37 15.41 3.42
N GLU A 40 -15.26 14.19 2.90
CA GLU A 40 -15.01 13.01 3.73
C GLU A 40 -13.52 12.90 4.10
N GLN A 41 -13.25 12.64 5.38
CA GLN A 41 -11.91 12.43 5.90
C GLN A 41 -11.82 11.09 6.62
N LEU A 42 -10.63 10.48 6.59
CA LEU A 42 -10.34 9.31 7.40
C LEU A 42 -9.83 9.79 8.75
N GLU A 43 -10.54 9.45 9.82
CA GLU A 43 -10.03 9.66 11.17
C GLU A 43 -8.79 8.78 11.39
N LEU A 44 -7.74 9.35 11.99
CA LEU A 44 -6.60 8.55 12.44
C LEU A 44 -7.06 7.68 13.59
N PHE A 45 -7.00 6.36 13.40
CA PHE A 45 -7.23 5.40 14.47
C PHE A 45 -6.11 5.52 15.50
N ASN A 46 -6.44 5.91 16.73
CA ASN A 46 -5.53 5.80 17.86
C ASN A 46 -5.41 4.32 18.26
N VAL A 47 -4.17 3.83 18.43
CA VAL A 47 -3.83 2.50 18.95
C VAL A 47 -2.81 2.67 20.07
#